data_AF-A0A409VAM9-F1
#
_entry.id   AF-A0A409VAM9-F1
#
_cell.length_a   1.000
_cell.length_b   1.000
_cell.length_c   1.000
_cell.angle_alpha   90.00
_cell.angle_beta   90.00
_cell.angle_gamma   90.00
#
_symmetry.space_group_name_H-M   'P 1'
#
loop_
_entity.id
_entity.type
_entity.pdbx_description
1 polymer ?
#
loop_
_entity_poly.entity_id
_entity_poly.type
_entity_poly.pdbx_seq_one_letter_code
_entity_poly.pdbx_strand_id
1 'polypeptide(L)'
;MLKSLLIVSAVLSSVSAYSNTHPVVAWSSTKSYALDSLPYRLDQAERPPSLLNALFDSDDVCNHDAIVIIEHPGLHASDLRSLSAHGHVPRSLDSAISARQFPYIPTDTLADISSIADSVSSRCQSKLVQYEPGNAPSLQAGKKHTVCMKMPHVNQSGNERMEKMMQHDSTLGSELSTLASIFPDYLVVYAGSPLPPHLNKRQQPDVPDRPILDMGSTLPTFTASANWTEPTGGILHKYQILSPALITSLLVVFFMVVPLVLIGIKALSSIQSPLRVEAPKGFNAHERKTQ
;
A
#
# COMPACT_ATOMS: atom_id res chain seq x y z
N MET A 1 -26.86 16.34 15.98
CA MET A 1 -26.15 15.06 16.23
C MET A 1 -26.00 14.18 14.99
N LEU A 2 -26.97 14.12 14.05
CA LEU A 2 -26.87 13.32 12.81
C LEU A 2 -25.68 13.69 11.90
N LYS A 3 -25.26 14.97 11.89
CA LYS A 3 -24.12 15.46 11.10
C LYS A 3 -22.74 14.97 11.61
N SER A 4 -22.59 14.72 12.90
CA SER A 4 -21.31 14.24 13.47
C SER A 4 -21.10 12.74 13.23
N LEU A 5 -22.18 11.96 13.08
CA LEU A 5 -22.08 10.51 12.84
C LEU A 5 -21.66 10.17 11.39
N LEU A 6 -22.07 11.00 10.42
CA LEU A 6 -21.71 10.82 9.02
C LEU A 6 -20.21 11.05 8.75
N ILE A 7 -19.58 11.96 9.50
CA ILE A 7 -18.16 12.29 9.34
C ILE A 7 -17.27 11.11 9.75
N VAL A 8 -17.68 10.30 10.74
CA VAL A 8 -16.86 9.17 11.21
C VAL A 8 -16.80 8.02 10.20
N SER A 9 -17.87 7.75 9.44
CA SER A 9 -17.86 6.65 8.45
C SER A 9 -16.99 6.92 7.23
N ALA A 10 -16.76 8.18 6.88
CA ALA A 10 -15.94 8.57 5.73
C ALA A 10 -14.43 8.41 5.99
N VAL A 11 -13.99 8.40 7.25
CA VAL A 11 -12.55 8.34 7.59
C VAL A 11 -12.00 6.91 7.55
N LEU A 12 -12.82 5.87 7.75
CA LEU A 12 -12.35 4.48 7.74
C LEU A 12 -11.97 3.96 6.33
N SER A 13 -12.44 4.60 5.26
CA SER A 13 -12.14 4.18 3.89
C SER A 13 -10.81 4.74 3.35
N SER A 14 -10.19 5.68 4.06
CA SER A 14 -9.03 6.43 3.55
C SER A 14 -7.67 5.78 3.84
N VAL A 15 -7.61 4.67 4.60
CA VAL A 15 -6.33 4.07 5.02
C VAL A 15 -5.81 3.01 4.04
N SER A 16 -6.66 2.46 3.16
CA SER A 16 -6.24 1.36 2.25
C SER A 16 -5.69 1.82 0.90
N ALA A 17 -5.74 3.12 0.58
CA ALA A 17 -5.40 3.63 -0.76
C ALA A 17 -3.89 3.53 -1.10
N TYR A 18 -3.01 3.39 -0.12
CA TYR A 18 -1.55 3.41 -0.33
C TYR A 18 -0.86 2.05 -0.19
N SER A 19 -1.60 1.00 0.22
CA SER A 19 -1.00 -0.32 0.54
C SER A 19 -0.33 -1.00 -0.66
N ASN A 20 -0.70 -0.65 -1.89
CA ASN A 20 -0.20 -1.28 -3.13
C ASN A 20 0.57 -0.28 -4.00
N THR A 21 1.20 0.72 -3.37
CA THR A 21 2.00 1.73 -4.06
C THR A 21 3.46 1.68 -3.64
N HIS A 22 4.34 1.86 -4.61
CA HIS A 22 5.78 1.86 -4.41
C HIS A 22 6.39 3.18 -4.90
N PRO A 23 7.46 3.67 -4.26
CA PRO A 23 8.13 4.87 -4.71
C PRO A 23 9.03 4.58 -5.91
N VAL A 24 9.09 5.51 -6.85
CA VAL A 24 10.15 5.58 -7.86
C VAL A 24 10.81 6.94 -7.76
N VAL A 25 12.12 6.95 -7.62
CA VAL A 25 12.94 8.16 -7.66
C VAL A 25 14.02 7.98 -8.71
N ALA A 26 14.22 9.00 -9.54
CA ALA A 26 15.17 8.95 -10.63
C ALA A 26 15.96 10.25 -10.69
N TRP A 27 17.25 10.15 -10.96
CA TRP A 27 18.15 11.29 -11.04
C TRP A 27 19.28 11.03 -12.02
N SER A 28 19.82 12.10 -12.58
CA SER A 28 20.91 12.06 -13.55
C SER A 28 22.01 13.04 -13.16
N SER A 29 23.27 12.66 -13.43
CA SER A 29 24.42 13.55 -13.27
C SER A 29 24.47 14.64 -14.34
N THR A 30 23.87 14.41 -15.50
CA THR A 30 23.74 15.36 -16.62
C THR A 30 22.27 15.72 -16.87
N LYS A 31 22.01 16.74 -17.70
CA LYS A 31 20.64 17.09 -18.10
C LYS A 31 20.02 15.93 -18.87
N SER A 32 18.85 15.48 -18.44
CA SER A 32 18.10 14.44 -19.13
C SER A 32 16.71 14.95 -19.49
N TYR A 33 16.44 15.07 -20.79
CA TYR A 33 15.11 15.43 -21.29
C TYR A 33 14.07 14.36 -20.92
N ALA A 34 14.50 13.10 -20.84
CA ALA A 34 13.67 11.99 -20.38
C ALA A 34 13.09 12.25 -18.98
N LEU A 35 13.92 12.75 -18.05
CA LEU A 35 13.48 13.08 -16.69
C LEU A 35 12.73 14.41 -16.64
N ASP A 36 13.20 15.43 -17.36
CA ASP A 36 12.66 16.78 -17.25
C ASP A 36 11.27 16.91 -17.88
N SER A 37 10.98 16.11 -18.92
CA SER A 37 9.68 16.05 -19.58
C SER A 37 8.60 15.33 -18.76
N LEU A 38 8.98 14.52 -17.77
CA LEU A 38 8.01 13.83 -16.93
C LEU A 38 7.21 14.82 -16.07
N PRO A 39 5.89 14.60 -15.91
CA PRO A 39 5.04 15.45 -15.11
C PRO A 39 5.45 15.38 -13.63
N TYR A 40 5.28 16.48 -12.91
CA TYR A 40 5.61 16.53 -11.48
C TYR A 40 4.66 15.69 -10.62
N ARG A 41 3.46 15.39 -11.15
CA ARG A 41 2.44 14.55 -10.52
C ARG A 41 1.82 13.66 -11.59
N LEU A 42 1.66 12.39 -11.25
CA LEU A 42 0.91 11.45 -12.08
C LEU A 42 -0.57 11.60 -11.74
N ASP A 43 -1.29 12.36 -12.55
CA ASP A 43 -2.75 12.43 -12.43
C ASP A 43 -3.34 11.08 -12.88
N GLN A 44 -4.33 10.60 -12.12
CA GLN A 44 -4.90 9.26 -12.34
C GLN A 44 -5.53 9.08 -13.73
N ALA A 45 -5.87 10.17 -14.42
CA ALA A 45 -6.54 10.20 -15.72
C ALA A 45 -5.60 10.03 -16.93
N GLU A 46 -4.30 10.36 -16.78
CA GLU A 46 -3.31 10.30 -17.86
C GLU A 46 -2.15 9.38 -17.50
N ARG A 47 -2.45 8.26 -16.82
CA ARG A 47 -1.41 7.32 -16.40
C ARG A 47 -0.90 6.55 -17.62
N PRO A 48 0.36 6.74 -18.07
CA PRO A 48 0.94 5.81 -19.02
C PRO A 48 0.91 4.41 -18.39
N PRO A 49 0.68 3.35 -19.17
CA PRO A 49 0.52 1.98 -18.65
C PRO A 49 1.75 1.51 -17.86
N SER A 50 2.89 2.16 -18.03
CA SER A 50 4.09 1.98 -17.21
C SER A 50 4.97 3.23 -17.25
N LEU A 51 5.10 3.93 -16.12
CA LEU A 51 5.94 5.13 -15.99
C LEU A 51 7.39 4.85 -16.42
N LEU A 52 7.92 3.69 -16.01
CA LEU A 52 9.28 3.29 -16.35
C LEU A 52 9.44 3.11 -17.85
N ASN A 53 8.47 2.51 -18.55
CA ASN A 53 8.55 2.40 -20.00
C ASN A 53 8.48 3.77 -20.66
N ALA A 54 7.64 4.70 -20.18
CA ALA A 54 7.61 6.07 -20.73
C ALA A 54 8.95 6.81 -20.53
N LEU A 55 9.56 6.69 -19.34
CA LEU A 55 10.89 7.25 -19.06
C LEU A 55 11.93 6.64 -20.00
N PHE A 56 11.97 5.31 -20.04
CA PHE A 56 12.95 4.59 -20.79
C PHE A 56 12.71 4.69 -22.29
N ASP A 57 11.50 4.87 -22.83
CA ASP A 57 11.24 4.90 -24.28
C ASP A 57 11.97 6.04 -25.01
N SER A 58 12.28 7.12 -24.29
CA SER A 58 12.98 8.26 -24.89
C SER A 58 14.43 7.93 -25.31
N ASP A 59 14.82 8.42 -26.49
CA ASP A 59 16.16 8.21 -27.07
C ASP A 59 17.27 8.84 -26.22
N ASP A 60 16.93 9.89 -25.46
CA ASP A 60 17.86 10.63 -24.60
C ASP A 60 18.47 9.75 -23.50
N VAL A 61 17.73 8.73 -23.02
CA VAL A 61 18.25 7.76 -22.05
C VAL A 61 19.50 7.07 -22.57
N CYS A 62 19.57 6.78 -23.87
CA CYS A 62 20.71 6.07 -24.44
C CYS A 62 21.95 6.97 -24.60
N ASN A 63 21.86 8.27 -24.33
CA ASN A 63 23.01 9.17 -24.34
C ASN A 63 23.94 8.97 -23.14
N HIS A 64 23.41 8.50 -22.01
CA HIS A 64 24.17 8.25 -20.79
C HIS A 64 25.16 7.07 -20.97
N ASP A 65 26.32 7.15 -20.30
CA ASP A 65 27.32 6.09 -20.31
C ASP A 65 26.91 4.91 -19.41
N ALA A 66 26.19 5.20 -18.32
CA ALA A 66 25.64 4.19 -17.42
C ALA A 66 24.17 4.46 -17.10
N ILE A 67 23.34 3.42 -17.24
CA ILE A 67 21.94 3.42 -16.83
C ILE A 67 21.82 2.44 -15.67
N VAL A 68 21.60 2.95 -14.47
CA VAL A 68 21.55 2.16 -13.24
C VAL A 68 20.09 2.05 -12.79
N ILE A 69 19.56 0.83 -12.79
CA ILE A 69 18.19 0.52 -12.39
C ILE A 69 18.26 -0.30 -11.10
N ILE A 70 17.76 0.27 -10.01
CA ILE A 70 17.80 -0.34 -8.68
C ILE A 70 16.40 -0.79 -8.31
N GLU A 71 16.24 -2.09 -8.13
CA GLU A 71 15.03 -2.70 -7.60
C GLU A 71 15.18 -2.90 -6.09
N HIS A 72 14.21 -2.44 -5.30
CA HIS A 72 14.21 -2.64 -3.85
C HIS A 72 12.88 -3.20 -3.34
N PRO A 73 12.82 -4.53 -3.10
CA PRO A 73 11.62 -5.18 -2.62
C PRO A 73 11.20 -4.69 -1.23
N GLY A 74 9.96 -4.25 -1.08
CA GLY A 74 9.40 -3.78 0.20
C GLY A 74 9.71 -2.33 0.56
N LEU A 75 10.36 -1.59 -0.34
CA LEU A 75 10.59 -0.16 -0.18
C LEU A 75 9.27 0.61 -0.23
N HIS A 76 9.06 1.49 0.76
CA HIS A 76 7.88 2.35 0.83
C HIS A 76 8.27 3.83 0.85
N ALA A 77 7.35 4.71 0.45
CA ALA A 77 7.58 6.15 0.41
C ALA A 77 7.97 6.73 1.79
N SER A 78 7.45 6.15 2.87
CA SER A 78 7.81 6.52 4.25
C SER A 78 9.29 6.29 4.54
N ASP A 79 9.87 5.25 3.96
CA ASP A 79 11.26 4.88 4.22
C ASP A 79 12.19 5.93 3.65
N LEU A 80 11.96 6.33 2.39
CA LEU A 80 12.73 7.38 1.73
C LEU A 80 12.60 8.73 2.44
N ARG A 81 11.42 9.06 2.98
CA ARG A 81 11.21 10.27 3.77
C ARG A 81 11.88 10.24 5.15
N SER A 82 12.06 9.03 5.71
CA SER A 82 12.69 8.84 7.01
C SER A 82 14.23 8.81 6.95
N LEU A 83 14.81 8.75 5.75
CA LEU A 83 16.25 8.83 5.57
C LEU A 83 16.78 10.19 6.02
N SER A 84 17.98 10.19 6.60
CA SER A 84 18.70 11.41 6.95
C SER A 84 18.91 12.26 5.70
N ALA A 85 18.76 13.59 5.83
CA ALA A 85 19.10 14.53 4.75
C ALA A 85 20.58 14.41 4.30
N HIS A 86 21.44 13.85 5.15
CA HIS A 86 22.85 13.59 4.85
C HIS A 86 23.11 12.17 4.33
N GLY A 87 22.05 11.39 4.11
CA GLY A 87 22.13 10.08 3.46
C GLY A 87 22.57 10.21 1.99
N HIS A 88 22.95 9.09 1.38
CA HIS A 88 23.46 9.08 0.02
C HIS A 88 22.34 9.36 -0.99
N VAL A 89 21.21 8.66 -0.88
CA VAL A 89 20.09 8.83 -1.81
C VAL A 89 19.52 10.27 -1.76
N PRO A 90 19.19 10.84 -0.58
CA PRO A 90 18.72 12.23 -0.52
C PRO A 90 19.73 13.24 -1.04
N ARG A 91 21.03 13.06 -0.73
CA ARG A 91 22.10 13.92 -1.24
C ARG A 91 22.22 13.85 -2.75
N SER A 92 22.18 12.65 -3.33
CA SER A 92 22.24 12.45 -4.79
C SER A 92 21.05 13.09 -5.50
N LEU A 93 19.85 13.00 -4.92
CA LEU A 93 18.65 13.66 -5.45
C LEU A 93 18.76 15.19 -5.39
N ASP A 94 19.29 15.74 -4.30
CA ASP A 94 19.44 17.19 -4.12
C ASP A 94 20.54 17.78 -5.00
N SER A 95 21.65 17.04 -5.19
CA SER A 95 22.78 17.49 -6.00
C SER A 95 22.64 17.21 -7.50
N ALA A 96 21.64 16.44 -7.92
CA ALA A 96 21.44 16.05 -9.31
C ALA A 96 20.96 17.22 -10.18
N ILE A 97 21.38 17.22 -11.45
CA ILE A 97 20.97 18.26 -12.41
C ILE A 97 19.50 18.08 -12.82
N SER A 98 19.11 16.84 -13.09
CA SER A 98 17.73 16.46 -13.40
C SER A 98 17.30 15.35 -12.44
N ALA A 99 16.20 15.57 -11.72
CA ALA A 99 15.64 14.61 -10.77
C ALA A 99 14.11 14.61 -10.77
N ARG A 100 13.53 13.43 -10.54
CA ARG A 100 12.09 13.21 -10.43
C ARG A 100 11.77 12.23 -9.32
N GLN A 101 10.67 12.49 -8.63
CA GLN A 101 10.25 11.72 -7.47
C GLN A 101 8.76 11.42 -7.55
N PHE A 102 8.41 10.15 -7.49
CA PHE A 102 7.04 9.66 -7.54
C PHE A 102 6.81 8.76 -6.33
N PRO A 103 6.30 9.30 -5.21
CA PRO A 103 6.19 8.54 -3.97
C PRO A 103 5.22 7.36 -4.03
N TYR A 104 4.18 7.46 -4.86
CA TYR A 104 3.06 6.52 -4.85
C TYR A 104 2.71 6.08 -6.27
N ILE A 105 3.37 5.03 -6.76
CA ILE A 105 3.07 4.40 -8.05
C ILE A 105 2.40 3.05 -7.81
N PRO A 106 1.21 2.80 -8.40
CA PRO A 106 0.54 1.52 -8.29
C PRO A 106 1.40 0.37 -8.85
N THR A 107 1.38 -0.76 -8.16
CA THR A 107 2.15 -1.97 -8.55
C THR A 107 1.84 -2.41 -9.98
N ASP A 108 0.58 -2.31 -10.42
CA ASP A 108 0.14 -2.71 -11.76
C ASP A 108 0.81 -1.91 -12.90
N THR A 109 1.43 -0.77 -12.58
CA THR A 109 2.16 0.08 -13.54
C THR A 109 3.68 -0.09 -13.50
N LEU A 110 4.18 -0.87 -12.54
CA LEU A 110 5.58 -1.26 -12.49
C LEU A 110 5.72 -2.56 -13.26
N ALA A 111 6.09 -2.46 -14.54
CA ALA A 111 6.51 -3.62 -15.31
C ALA A 111 7.74 -4.27 -14.65
N ASP A 112 7.97 -5.55 -14.93
CA ASP A 112 9.10 -6.29 -14.39
C ASP A 112 10.42 -5.57 -14.71
N ILE A 113 11.09 -5.07 -13.67
CA ILE A 113 12.28 -4.24 -13.77
C ILE A 113 13.39 -4.99 -14.53
N SER A 114 13.45 -6.31 -14.41
CA SER A 114 14.41 -7.13 -15.15
C SER A 114 14.16 -7.06 -16.66
N SER A 115 12.91 -7.22 -17.10
CA SER A 115 12.52 -7.12 -18.52
C SER A 115 12.75 -5.71 -19.09
N ILE A 116 12.60 -4.67 -18.27
CA ILE A 116 12.91 -3.30 -18.65
C ILE A 116 14.42 -3.15 -18.86
N ALA A 117 15.24 -3.67 -17.96
CA ALA A 117 16.69 -3.61 -18.08
C ALA A 117 17.19 -4.32 -19.35
N ASP A 118 16.61 -5.48 -19.69
CA ASP A 118 16.88 -6.19 -20.94
C ASP A 118 16.51 -5.35 -22.17
N SER A 119 15.31 -4.76 -22.15
CA SER A 119 14.80 -3.92 -23.24
C SER A 119 15.68 -2.69 -23.45
N VAL A 120 16.03 -1.98 -22.37
CA VAL A 120 16.92 -0.80 -22.41
C VAL A 120 18.32 -1.18 -22.89
N SER A 121 18.87 -2.30 -22.42
CA SER A 121 20.19 -2.77 -22.84
C SER A 121 20.24 -3.08 -24.34
N SER A 122 19.22 -3.78 -24.85
CA SER A 122 19.11 -4.12 -26.27
C SER A 122 18.98 -2.87 -27.14
N ARG A 123 18.19 -1.88 -26.70
CA ARG A 123 17.95 -0.66 -27.47
C ARG A 123 19.14 0.29 -27.45
N CYS A 124 19.74 0.51 -26.28
CA CYS A 124 20.89 1.39 -26.13
C CYS A 124 22.22 0.72 -26.53
N GLN A 125 22.20 -0.55 -26.98
CA GLN A 125 23.39 -1.35 -27.31
C GLN A 125 24.43 -1.37 -26.18
N SER A 126 23.95 -1.37 -24.94
CA SER A 126 24.78 -1.37 -23.74
C SER A 126 24.99 -2.80 -23.24
N LYS A 127 26.02 -3.02 -22.43
CA LYS A 127 26.20 -4.30 -21.74
C LYS A 127 25.30 -4.35 -20.50
N LEU A 128 24.36 -5.28 -20.48
CA LEU A 128 23.56 -5.57 -19.29
C LEU A 128 24.40 -6.27 -18.23
N VAL A 129 24.26 -5.80 -16.99
CA VAL A 129 24.93 -6.36 -15.82
C VAL A 129 23.93 -6.40 -14.67
N GLN A 130 23.64 -7.61 -14.17
CA GLN A 130 22.73 -7.82 -13.04
C GLN A 130 23.53 -8.29 -11.82
N TYR A 131 23.38 -7.62 -10.67
CA TYR A 131 24.05 -8.03 -9.43
C TYR A 131 23.36 -7.50 -8.16
N GLU A 132 23.77 -8.04 -7.02
CA GLU A 132 23.35 -7.57 -5.68
C GLU A 132 24.48 -6.74 -5.04
N PRO A 133 24.15 -5.69 -4.25
CA PRO A 133 25.15 -4.86 -3.59
C PRO A 133 26.20 -5.68 -2.82
N GLY A 134 27.48 -5.33 -2.94
CA GLY A 134 28.60 -6.06 -2.35
C GLY A 134 29.21 -7.14 -3.26
N ASN A 135 28.51 -7.56 -4.32
CA ASN A 135 29.03 -8.47 -5.36
C ASN A 135 29.22 -7.72 -6.68
N ALA A 136 29.91 -6.58 -6.64
CA ALA A 136 30.11 -5.73 -7.81
C ALA A 136 30.95 -6.45 -8.89
N PRO A 137 30.41 -6.62 -10.12
CA PRO A 137 31.14 -7.21 -11.22
C PRO A 137 32.18 -6.22 -11.77
N SER A 138 33.16 -6.74 -12.52
CA SER A 138 34.15 -5.88 -13.18
C SER A 138 33.47 -5.08 -14.31
N LEU A 139 33.28 -3.78 -14.08
CA LEU A 139 32.76 -2.83 -15.05
C LEU A 139 33.91 -2.32 -15.93
N GLN A 140 33.70 -2.28 -17.25
CA GLN A 140 34.72 -1.82 -18.19
C GLN A 140 34.52 -0.32 -18.48
N ALA A 141 35.51 0.51 -18.16
CA ALA A 141 35.49 1.91 -18.56
C ALA A 141 35.45 2.05 -20.09
N GLY A 142 34.68 3.02 -20.59
CA GLY A 142 34.58 3.34 -22.02
C GLY A 142 33.58 2.50 -22.83
N LYS A 143 32.80 1.61 -22.19
CA LYS A 143 31.63 0.97 -22.80
C LYS A 143 30.37 1.37 -22.05
N LYS A 144 29.24 1.48 -22.77
CA LYS A 144 27.94 1.75 -22.16
C LYS A 144 27.45 0.54 -21.36
N HIS A 145 26.94 0.77 -20.17
CA HIS A 145 26.43 -0.29 -19.30
C HIS A 145 25.00 0.00 -18.85
N THR A 146 24.16 -1.02 -18.87
CA THR A 146 22.88 -1.02 -18.15
C THR A 146 23.06 -1.91 -16.93
N VAL A 147 23.07 -1.31 -15.76
CA VAL A 147 23.27 -1.99 -14.48
C VAL A 147 21.91 -2.18 -13.84
N CYS A 148 21.54 -3.42 -13.56
CA CYS A 148 20.35 -3.73 -12.78
C CYS A 148 20.79 -4.28 -11.42
N MET A 149 20.52 -3.52 -10.38
CA MET A 149 20.92 -3.83 -9.01
C MET A 149 19.70 -4.25 -8.21
N LYS A 150 19.77 -5.42 -7.57
CA LYS A 150 18.70 -5.91 -6.71
C LYS A 150 19.07 -5.74 -5.25
N MET A 151 18.36 -4.85 -4.56
CA MET A 151 18.56 -4.60 -3.14
C MET A 151 17.94 -5.73 -2.30
N PRO A 152 18.49 -6.01 -1.11
CA PRO A 152 17.86 -6.90 -0.15
C PRO A 152 16.46 -6.41 0.26
N HIS A 153 15.55 -7.34 0.53
CA HIS A 153 14.17 -6.99 0.87
C HIS A 153 14.06 -6.39 2.29
N VAL A 154 13.08 -5.49 2.47
CA VAL A 154 12.78 -4.86 3.76
C VAL A 154 11.49 -5.44 4.33
N ASN A 155 11.61 -6.27 5.37
CA ASN A 155 10.47 -6.93 6.04
C ASN A 155 10.29 -6.51 7.52
N GLN A 156 11.16 -5.65 8.05
CA GLN A 156 11.09 -5.15 9.42
C GLN A 156 9.99 -4.08 9.58
N SER A 157 9.63 -3.78 10.82
CA SER A 157 8.71 -2.70 11.19
C SER A 157 9.33 -1.73 12.18
N GLY A 158 8.87 -0.47 12.17
CA GLY A 158 9.28 0.54 13.15
C GLY A 158 10.76 0.90 13.07
N ASN A 159 11.43 0.99 14.23
CA ASN A 159 12.83 1.44 14.32
C ASN A 159 13.81 0.49 13.64
N GLU A 160 13.57 -0.83 13.69
CA GLU A 160 14.41 -1.82 13.01
C GLU A 160 14.38 -1.61 11.48
N ARG A 161 13.22 -1.22 10.94
CA ARG A 161 13.07 -0.88 9.52
C ARG A 161 13.91 0.33 9.16
N MET A 162 13.88 1.36 10.00
CA MET A 162 14.66 2.58 9.81
C MET A 162 16.17 2.28 9.84
N GLU A 163 16.64 1.49 10.80
CA GLU A 163 18.05 1.09 10.91
C GLU A 163 18.51 0.30 9.68
N LYS A 164 17.72 -0.68 9.24
CA LYS A 164 17.98 -1.41 8.00
C LYS A 164 18.03 -0.50 6.78
N MET A 165 17.12 0.46 6.68
CA MET A 165 17.11 1.42 5.59
C MET A 165 18.35 2.33 5.59
N MET A 166 18.85 2.73 6.75
CA MET A 166 20.11 3.47 6.86
C MET A 166 21.30 2.61 6.40
N GLN A 167 21.33 1.33 6.77
CA GLN A 167 22.36 0.39 6.31
C GLN A 167 22.31 0.18 4.78
N HIS A 168 21.11 0.04 4.23
CA HIS A 168 20.89 -0.07 2.79
C HIS A 168 21.33 1.20 2.05
N ASP A 169 21.01 2.40 2.59
CA ASP A 169 21.45 3.69 2.02
C ASP A 169 22.98 3.82 2.02
N SER A 170 23.66 3.41 3.09
CA SER A 170 25.13 3.43 3.14
C SER A 170 25.77 2.47 2.14
N THR A 171 25.23 1.24 2.02
CA THR A 171 25.73 0.23 1.08
C THR A 171 25.51 0.66 -0.36
N LEU A 172 24.32 1.17 -0.65
CA LEU A 172 23.98 1.71 -1.96
C LEU A 172 24.84 2.92 -2.31
N GLY A 173 25.13 3.78 -1.32
CA GLY A 173 26.02 4.93 -1.47
C GLY A 173 27.44 4.56 -1.88
N SER A 174 28.02 3.52 -1.28
CA SER A 174 29.36 3.04 -1.67
C SER A 174 29.38 2.46 -3.09
N GLU A 175 28.32 1.74 -3.50
CA GLU A 175 28.20 1.19 -4.85
C GLU A 175 28.05 2.31 -5.89
N LEU A 176 27.15 3.27 -5.64
CA LEU A 176 26.90 4.39 -6.54
C LEU A 176 28.10 5.32 -6.67
N SER A 177 28.87 5.54 -5.59
CA SER A 177 30.11 6.33 -5.67
C SER A 177 31.19 5.62 -6.50
N THR A 178 31.27 4.29 -6.40
CA THR A 178 32.16 3.49 -7.25
C THR A 178 31.74 3.60 -8.72
N LEU A 179 30.43 3.48 -9.00
CA LEU A 179 29.88 3.65 -10.35
C LEU A 179 30.15 5.05 -10.92
N ALA A 180 29.91 6.11 -10.13
CA ALA A 180 30.14 7.49 -10.53
C ALA A 180 31.63 7.80 -10.79
N SER A 181 32.55 7.05 -10.18
CA SER A 181 33.99 7.19 -10.45
C SER A 181 34.40 6.59 -11.81
N ILE A 182 33.64 5.59 -12.30
CA ILE A 182 33.87 4.91 -13.57
C ILE A 182 33.13 5.61 -14.71
N PHE A 183 31.89 6.06 -14.45
CA PHE A 183 31.00 6.68 -15.42
C PHE A 183 30.60 8.08 -14.92
N PRO A 184 31.13 9.16 -15.53
CA PRO A 184 30.78 10.52 -15.11
C PRO A 184 29.35 10.89 -15.52
N ASP A 185 28.86 10.36 -16.64
CA ASP A 185 27.50 10.56 -17.13
C ASP A 185 26.64 9.32 -16.85
N TYR A 186 25.73 9.44 -15.88
CA TYR A 186 24.90 8.33 -15.44
C TYR A 186 23.48 8.76 -15.10
N LEU A 187 22.55 7.85 -15.37
CA LEU A 187 21.14 7.94 -15.00
C LEU A 187 20.85 6.84 -13.97
N VAL A 188 20.33 7.21 -12.81
CA VAL A 188 19.88 6.25 -11.79
C VAL A 188 18.36 6.29 -11.68
N VAL A 189 17.75 5.11 -11.67
CA VAL A 189 16.34 4.89 -11.39
C VAL A 189 16.23 3.92 -10.23
N TYR A 190 15.72 4.38 -9.10
CA TYR A 190 15.54 3.61 -7.88
C TYR A 190 14.06 3.41 -7.59
N ALA A 191 13.62 2.17 -7.67
CA ALA A 191 12.22 1.79 -7.62
C ALA A 191 11.96 0.75 -6.52
N GLY A 192 10.87 0.94 -5.79
CA GLY A 192 10.33 -0.10 -4.93
C GLY A 192 9.61 -1.17 -5.76
N SER A 193 9.74 -2.43 -5.35
CA SER A 193 8.98 -3.54 -5.92
C SER A 193 8.19 -4.29 -4.85
N PRO A 194 7.08 -4.96 -5.22
CA PRO A 194 6.36 -5.80 -4.28
C PRO A 194 7.28 -6.90 -3.77
N LEU A 195 7.11 -7.30 -2.50
CA LEU A 195 7.81 -8.47 -2.01
C LEU A 195 7.40 -9.67 -2.88
N PRO A 196 8.36 -10.52 -3.30
CA PRO A 196 8.01 -11.79 -3.92
C PRO A 196 7.07 -12.53 -2.98
N PRO A 197 6.01 -13.17 -3.48
CA PRO A 197 5.00 -13.80 -2.65
C PRO A 197 5.66 -14.92 -1.83
N HIS A 198 6.08 -14.60 -0.61
CA HIS A 198 6.25 -15.62 0.41
C HIS A 198 4.85 -16.15 0.64
N LEU A 199 4.63 -17.43 0.37
CA LEU A 199 3.38 -18.16 0.65
C LEU A 199 3.16 -18.24 2.16
N ASN A 200 3.05 -17.10 2.84
CA ASN A 200 2.42 -17.01 4.12
C ASN A 200 0.95 -17.17 3.83
N LYS A 201 0.43 -18.36 4.10
CA LYS A 201 -0.99 -18.70 4.16
C LYS A 201 -1.72 -17.56 4.89
N ARG A 202 -2.21 -16.58 4.14
CA ARG A 202 -3.22 -15.66 4.64
C ARG A 202 -4.39 -16.58 4.98
N GLN A 203 -4.77 -16.61 6.24
CA GLN A 203 -6.11 -16.99 6.61
C GLN A 203 -7.03 -15.93 5.99
N GLN A 204 -7.35 -16.13 4.72
CA GLN A 204 -8.59 -15.67 4.16
C GLN A 204 -9.66 -16.42 4.95
N PRO A 205 -10.57 -15.74 5.66
CA PRO A 205 -11.75 -16.41 6.17
C PRO A 205 -12.46 -16.95 4.94
N ASP A 206 -12.57 -18.28 4.83
CA ASP A 206 -13.55 -18.90 3.96
C ASP A 206 -14.89 -18.24 4.28
N VAL A 207 -15.34 -17.37 3.38
CA VAL A 207 -16.76 -17.11 3.22
C VAL A 207 -17.27 -18.32 2.45
N PRO A 208 -18.05 -19.22 3.05
CA PRO A 208 -18.61 -20.33 2.31
C PRO A 208 -19.76 -19.80 1.46
N ASP A 209 -19.45 -19.24 0.29
CA ASP A 209 -20.42 -19.10 -0.77
C ASP A 209 -20.46 -20.42 -1.58
N ARG A 210 -21.46 -21.23 -1.21
CA ARG A 210 -22.13 -22.29 -1.99
C ARG A 210 -21.45 -23.67 -2.03
N PRO A 211 -22.19 -24.76 -1.74
CA PRO A 211 -21.71 -26.11 -1.97
C PRO A 211 -21.84 -26.47 -3.46
N ILE A 212 -20.73 -26.76 -4.11
CA ILE A 212 -20.70 -27.52 -5.36
C ILE A 212 -20.36 -28.96 -4.95
N LEU A 213 -21.30 -29.87 -5.16
CA LEU A 213 -21.06 -31.30 -5.12
C LEU A 213 -20.27 -31.67 -6.38
N ASP A 214 -18.99 -31.99 -6.23
CA ASP A 214 -18.26 -32.69 -7.28
C ASP A 214 -17.57 -33.93 -6.71
N MET A 215 -17.98 -35.06 -7.26
CA MET A 215 -17.64 -36.42 -6.86
C MET A 215 -16.68 -36.97 -7.91
N GLY A 216 -15.40 -37.15 -7.57
CA GLY A 216 -14.46 -37.85 -8.44
C GLY A 216 -12.98 -37.72 -8.07
N SER A 217 -12.39 -38.81 -7.54
CA SER A 217 -11.07 -39.40 -7.91
C SER A 217 -9.88 -38.43 -8.10
N THR A 218 -8.70 -38.49 -7.45
CA THR A 218 -7.89 -39.61 -6.92
C THR A 218 -6.65 -39.00 -6.23
N LEU A 219 -6.24 -39.57 -5.10
CA LEU A 219 -5.00 -39.34 -4.31
C LEU A 219 -3.71 -39.76 -5.09
N PRO A 220 -2.48 -39.33 -4.74
CA PRO A 220 -1.82 -39.62 -3.44
C PRO A 220 -0.98 -38.46 -2.81
N THR A 221 -1.18 -38.20 -1.51
CA THR A 221 -0.32 -38.62 -0.38
C THR A 221 0.88 -37.69 -0.11
N PHE A 222 0.71 -36.73 0.79
CA PHE A 222 1.80 -36.15 1.57
C PHE A 222 1.72 -36.66 3.01
N THR A 223 2.72 -37.45 3.41
CA THR A 223 2.95 -37.88 4.79
C THR A 223 3.44 -36.70 5.62
N ALA A 224 2.63 -36.30 6.61
CA ALA A 224 2.97 -35.33 7.62
C ALA A 224 3.94 -35.92 8.65
N SER A 225 5.02 -35.20 8.96
CA SER A 225 5.72 -35.32 10.24
C SER A 225 5.65 -33.97 10.95
N ALA A 226 4.55 -33.74 11.67
CA ALA A 226 4.35 -32.57 12.51
C ALA A 226 4.97 -32.84 13.89
N ASN A 227 6.18 -32.31 14.13
CA ASN A 227 6.65 -32.08 15.50
C ASN A 227 5.97 -30.80 16.02
N TRP A 228 4.82 -30.98 16.65
CA TRP A 228 4.09 -29.93 17.35
C TRP A 228 4.58 -29.87 18.80
N THR A 229 5.26 -28.80 19.18
CA THR A 229 5.44 -28.44 20.60
C THR A 229 4.30 -27.52 21.01
N GLU A 230 3.46 -28.05 21.90
CA GLU A 230 2.27 -27.42 22.46
C GLU A 230 2.65 -26.17 23.31
N PRO A 231 2.11 -24.97 23.03
CA PRO A 231 2.26 -23.84 23.93
C PRO A 231 1.25 -23.96 25.07
N THR A 232 1.78 -24.12 26.27
CA THR A 232 1.06 -24.15 27.55
C THR A 232 0.44 -22.78 27.83
N GLY A 233 -0.87 -22.64 27.59
CA GLY A 233 -1.62 -21.41 27.84
C GLY A 233 -3.12 -21.68 28.01
N GLY A 234 -3.78 -20.94 28.89
CA GLY A 234 -5.16 -21.17 29.32
C GLY A 234 -6.20 -21.16 28.19
N ILE A 235 -7.33 -21.83 28.44
CA ILE A 235 -8.41 -22.13 27.48
C ILE A 235 -8.96 -20.90 26.73
N LEU A 236 -8.80 -19.69 27.28
CA LEU A 236 -9.24 -18.45 26.65
C LEU A 236 -8.27 -17.90 25.58
N HIS A 237 -7.06 -18.43 25.47
CA HIS A 237 -6.09 -18.03 24.43
C HIS A 237 -6.25 -18.84 23.13
N LYS A 238 -6.91 -19.99 23.22
CA LYS A 238 -7.19 -20.86 22.06
C LYS A 238 -8.47 -20.46 21.32
N TYR A 239 -9.35 -19.68 21.96
CA TYR A 239 -10.57 -19.17 21.37
C TYR A 239 -10.58 -17.65 21.42
N GLN A 240 -10.27 -17.04 20.28
CA GLN A 240 -10.32 -15.59 20.03
C GLN A 240 -11.78 -15.07 19.98
N ILE A 241 -12.63 -15.51 20.93
CA ILE A 241 -14.05 -15.16 21.00
C ILE A 241 -14.23 -13.68 21.35
N LEU A 242 -13.26 -13.08 22.06
CA LEU A 242 -13.24 -11.65 22.36
C LEU A 242 -12.21 -10.94 21.48
N SER A 243 -12.51 -10.82 20.18
CA SER A 243 -11.74 -9.90 19.33
C SER A 243 -11.99 -8.46 19.81
N PRO A 244 -10.97 -7.58 19.79
CA PRO A 244 -11.15 -6.17 20.16
C PRO A 244 -12.29 -5.49 19.38
N ALA A 245 -12.54 -5.92 18.14
CA ALA A 245 -13.65 -5.44 17.31
C ALA A 245 -15.04 -5.84 17.84
N LEU A 246 -15.17 -7.05 18.40
CA LEU A 246 -16.44 -7.51 18.99
C LEU A 246 -16.73 -6.77 20.31
N ILE A 247 -15.70 -6.53 21.13
CA ILE A 247 -15.85 -5.76 22.37
C ILE A 247 -16.28 -4.32 22.05
N THR A 248 -15.65 -3.68 21.07
CA THR A 248 -16.03 -2.31 20.68
C THR A 248 -17.41 -2.27 20.04
N SER A 249 -17.79 -3.25 19.22
CA SER A 249 -19.14 -3.32 18.65
C SER A 249 -20.20 -3.52 19.73
N LEU A 250 -19.96 -4.40 20.71
CA LEU A 250 -20.87 -4.64 21.83
C LEU A 250 -21.07 -3.37 22.65
N LEU A 251 -19.98 -2.64 22.93
CA LEU A 251 -20.03 -1.40 23.68
C LEU A 251 -20.83 -0.32 22.93
N VAL A 252 -20.59 -0.15 21.63
CA VAL A 252 -21.35 0.82 20.81
C VAL A 252 -22.83 0.46 20.75
N VAL A 253 -23.17 -0.82 20.54
CA VAL A 253 -24.56 -1.25 20.48
C VAL A 253 -25.26 -1.04 21.82
N PHE A 254 -24.64 -1.47 22.92
CA PHE A 254 -25.27 -1.43 24.24
C PHE A 254 -25.38 -0.02 24.83
N PHE A 255 -24.35 0.82 24.65
CA PHE A 255 -24.31 2.17 25.25
C PHE A 255 -24.79 3.28 24.31
N MET A 256 -24.89 3.04 23.00
CA MET A 256 -25.32 4.05 22.04
C MET A 256 -26.65 3.68 21.40
N VAL A 257 -26.75 2.50 20.78
CA VAL A 257 -27.93 2.11 19.99
C VAL A 257 -29.12 1.76 20.87
N VAL A 258 -28.93 0.92 21.90
CA VAL A 258 -30.00 0.51 22.82
C VAL A 258 -30.67 1.70 23.52
N PRO A 259 -29.95 2.65 24.15
CA PRO A 259 -30.61 3.79 24.80
C PRO A 259 -31.34 4.69 23.81
N LEU A 260 -30.81 4.88 22.60
CA LEU A 260 -31.49 5.65 21.55
C LEU A 260 -32.83 5.02 21.16
N VAL A 261 -32.85 3.70 20.98
CA VAL A 261 -34.08 2.94 20.66
C VAL A 261 -35.07 3.00 21.82
N LEU A 262 -34.61 2.84 23.07
CA LEU A 262 -35.48 2.93 24.24
C LEU A 262 -36.12 4.31 24.38
N ILE A 263 -35.37 5.39 24.13
CA ILE A 263 -35.92 6.75 24.10
C ILE A 263 -36.98 6.88 22.99
N GLY A 264 -36.70 6.33 21.79
CA GLY A 264 -37.66 6.32 20.68
C GLY A 264 -38.96 5.60 21.03
N ILE A 265 -38.89 4.42 21.65
CA ILE A 265 -40.06 3.66 22.10
C ILE A 265 -40.86 4.45 23.16
N LYS A 266 -40.18 5.09 24.11
CA LYS A 266 -40.85 5.94 25.12
C LYS A 266 -41.56 7.14 24.48
N ALA A 267 -40.97 7.75 23.46
CA ALA A 267 -41.59 8.85 22.72
C ALA A 267 -42.83 8.39 21.95
N LEU A 268 -42.76 7.25 21.25
CA LEU A 268 -43.90 6.66 20.53
C LEU A 268 -45.03 6.24 21.48
N SER A 269 -44.69 5.63 22.62
CA SER A 269 -45.66 5.24 23.64
C SER A 269 -46.35 6.42 24.32
N SER A 270 -45.80 7.63 24.25
CA SER A 270 -46.37 8.83 24.86
C SER A 270 -47.53 9.42 24.03
N ILE A 271 -47.69 8.97 22.78
CA ILE A 271 -48.79 9.40 21.91
C ILE A 271 -50.07 8.71 22.38
N GLN A 272 -50.72 9.32 23.36
CA GLN A 272 -52.09 8.99 23.72
C GLN A 272 -53.01 9.67 22.71
N SER A 273 -53.76 8.87 21.94
CA SER A 273 -54.86 9.40 21.13
C SER A 273 -55.96 9.91 22.07
N PRO A 274 -56.37 11.18 22.00
CA PRO A 274 -57.46 11.68 22.84
C PRO A 274 -58.77 11.00 22.41
N LEU A 275 -59.23 10.02 23.19
CA LEU A 275 -60.60 9.52 23.13
C LEU A 275 -61.53 10.59 23.71
N ARG A 276 -61.83 11.61 22.89
CA ARG A 276 -63.02 12.44 23.04
C ARG A 276 -63.90 12.25 21.81
N VAL A 277 -64.68 11.18 21.84
CA VAL A 277 -65.98 11.21 21.18
C VAL A 277 -66.96 11.59 22.28
N GLU A 278 -67.31 12.87 22.34
CA GLU A 278 -68.44 13.34 23.15
C GLU A 278 -69.67 12.50 22.80
N ALA A 279 -70.23 11.79 23.78
CA ALA A 279 -71.60 11.33 23.67
C ALA A 279 -72.50 12.57 23.71
N PRO A 280 -73.43 12.77 22.74
CA PRO A 280 -74.28 13.94 22.73
C PRO A 280 -75.10 14.01 24.02
N LYS A 281 -75.04 15.17 24.68
CA LYS A 281 -75.86 15.54 25.84
C LYS A 281 -77.30 15.07 25.64
N GLY A 282 -77.76 14.20 26.54
CA GLY A 282 -79.16 13.81 26.64
C GLY A 282 -80.04 15.05 26.83
N PHE A 283 -81.05 15.17 25.98
CA PHE A 283 -82.09 16.19 26.03
C PHE A 283 -82.84 16.12 27.37
N ASN A 284 -82.71 17.16 28.20
CA ASN A 284 -83.39 17.24 29.50
C ASN A 284 -84.74 17.95 29.31
N ALA A 285 -85.83 17.18 29.21
CA ALA A 285 -87.17 17.66 28.84
C ALA A 285 -87.97 18.30 29.98
N HIS A 286 -87.33 18.80 31.05
CA HIS A 286 -88.05 19.21 32.26
C HIS A 286 -88.37 20.72 32.38
N GLU A 287 -88.02 21.55 31.40
CA GLU A 287 -88.17 23.02 31.48
C GLU A 287 -89.34 23.59 30.65
N ARG A 288 -90.34 22.77 30.29
CA ARG A 288 -91.60 23.25 29.71
C ARG A 288 -92.81 22.71 30.46
N LYS A 289 -93.15 23.34 31.59
CA LYS A 289 -94.52 23.41 32.15
C LYS A 289 -94.55 24.32 33.39
N THR A 290 -94.51 25.62 33.15
CA THR A 290 -95.09 26.65 34.03
C THR A 290 -95.45 27.86 33.16
N GLN A 291 -96.56 27.72 32.44
CA GLN A 291 -97.40 28.84 32.02
C GLN A 291 -98.84 28.34 31.95
#